data_AF-A0A538EBU0-F1
#
_entry.id   AF-A0A538EBU0-F1
#
_cell.length_a   1.000
_cell.length_b   1.000
_cell.length_c   1.000
_cell.angle_alpha   90.00
_cell.angle_beta   90.00
_cell.angle_gamma   90.00
#
_symmetry.space_group_name_H-M   'P 1'
#
loop_
_entity.id
_entity.type
_entity.pdbx_description
1 polymer ?
#
loop_
_entity_poly.entity_id
_entity_poly.type
_entity_poly.pdbx_seq_one_letter_code
_entity_poly.pdbx_strand_id
1 'polypeptide(L)'
;MRLCLVTPFSWSQPHDVNEHVAGVAKELRALGHSVTILASSNRARELAAGRRALLDGVDADVVALGPAVPISRRSRIGVPVGARTNLSLALELGRFDVVHGFEPGLPSLSYLALRDASALTMATFLSAERLSYPPGRAQRDRLLARLDALVATSEATAEAAAARFPGHYELISEGVDPELFRPGHKRELIVLEWRPMERPLVRAVLRELAALPDWEVVLLRTKPLTGRPTVPRPLRGRVHVRTARDGAARAQLLAEASIFVPALEGLQRVSLEAAAAGCAIAAPPGVREQPELAGAEAARLAENPDYRTRRQERARAEAAGQSFAAVARQLDALYGSLASRRHTPATTHDPLSDRPWILADLHMHTNWSHDCAVDPADLIMYAEANGLGAIAVTDHNVFGGALETVELAREHELIVIPGEEIKSDGQGEVIGLFLREEIPRGMSFADSVAAIKVQGGLVYVPHPFDRMHSIPEPATLQRHLADIDVFEVYNARLLFEAYNDEALRFARKYNLTPGAGSDAHVLQGVGTGALRMRAFDGPEEFLLSLGSAQVLRRPRSLVYLQSLKWMAQAKERVR
;
A
#
# COMPACT_ATOMS: atom_id res chain seq x y z
N MET A 1 7.61 -8.93 -12.53
CA MET A 1 7.36 -8.80 -11.07
C MET A 1 6.28 -9.78 -10.62
N ARG A 2 6.25 -10.13 -9.34
CA ARG A 2 5.19 -10.88 -8.66
C ARG A 2 4.20 -9.89 -8.03
N LEU A 3 2.99 -9.82 -8.56
CA LEU A 3 1.96 -8.85 -8.17
C LEU A 3 0.82 -9.55 -7.43
N CYS A 4 0.37 -8.96 -6.34
CA CYS A 4 -0.81 -9.40 -5.60
C CYS A 4 -1.92 -8.35 -5.71
N LEU A 5 -3.03 -8.69 -6.34
CA LEU A 5 -4.21 -7.83 -6.43
C LEU A 5 -5.24 -8.28 -5.39
N VAL A 6 -5.75 -7.38 -4.56
CA VAL A 6 -6.66 -7.73 -3.47
C VAL A 6 -7.99 -7.01 -3.64
N THR A 7 -9.06 -7.78 -3.85
CA THR A 7 -10.42 -7.23 -3.95
C THR A 7 -11.18 -7.34 -2.63
N PRO A 8 -12.00 -6.34 -2.28
CA PRO A 8 -12.78 -6.36 -1.05
C PRO A 8 -14.10 -7.13 -1.21
N PHE A 9 -14.48 -7.48 -2.44
CA PHE A 9 -15.77 -8.11 -2.75
C PHE A 9 -15.61 -9.61 -2.99
N SER A 10 -16.70 -10.34 -2.73
CA SER A 10 -16.70 -11.79 -2.97
C SER A 10 -16.56 -12.10 -4.45
N TRP A 11 -15.54 -12.88 -4.82
CA TRP A 11 -15.27 -13.32 -6.20
C TRP A 11 -16.43 -14.12 -6.80
N SER A 12 -17.23 -14.77 -5.93
CA SER A 12 -18.38 -15.55 -6.34
C SER A 12 -19.56 -14.75 -6.90
N GLN A 13 -19.55 -13.42 -6.76
CA GLN A 13 -20.64 -12.53 -7.18
C GLN A 13 -20.15 -11.47 -8.19
N PRO A 14 -20.98 -11.10 -9.18
CA PRO A 14 -20.66 -9.99 -10.08
C PRO A 14 -20.48 -8.66 -9.34
N HIS A 15 -19.38 -7.98 -9.61
CA HIS A 15 -19.04 -6.69 -9.01
C HIS A 15 -18.12 -5.89 -9.94
N ASP A 16 -18.36 -4.58 -10.06
CA ASP A 16 -17.58 -3.65 -10.90
C ASP A 16 -16.06 -3.69 -10.60
N VAL A 17 -15.68 -3.71 -9.33
CA VAL A 17 -14.28 -3.86 -8.89
C VAL A 17 -13.70 -5.23 -9.23
N ASN A 18 -14.46 -6.32 -9.11
CA ASN A 18 -13.96 -7.64 -9.52
C ASN A 18 -13.71 -7.70 -11.03
N GLU A 19 -14.58 -7.07 -11.83
CA GLU A 19 -14.40 -6.95 -13.27
C GLU A 19 -13.15 -6.11 -13.61
N HIS A 20 -12.94 -4.98 -12.91
CA HIS A 20 -11.72 -4.19 -13.03
C HIS A 20 -10.46 -5.02 -12.73
N VAL A 21 -10.43 -5.67 -11.56
CA VAL A 21 -9.30 -6.49 -11.10
C VAL A 21 -9.02 -7.64 -12.07
N ALA A 22 -10.05 -8.31 -12.57
CA ALA A 22 -9.89 -9.40 -13.53
C ALA A 22 -9.31 -8.92 -14.87
N GLY A 23 -9.84 -7.81 -15.40
CA GLY A 23 -9.35 -7.22 -16.65
C GLY A 23 -7.90 -6.76 -16.56
N VAL A 24 -7.57 -6.02 -15.50
CA VAL A 24 -6.20 -5.57 -15.22
C VAL A 24 -5.25 -6.75 -15.01
N ALA A 25 -5.64 -7.76 -14.24
CA ALA A 25 -4.80 -8.93 -14.00
C ALA A 25 -4.45 -9.69 -15.28
N LYS A 26 -5.42 -9.85 -16.19
CA LYS A 26 -5.21 -10.49 -17.49
C LYS A 26 -4.14 -9.75 -18.30
N GLU A 27 -4.25 -8.44 -18.40
CA GLU A 27 -3.34 -7.61 -19.21
C GLU A 27 -1.96 -7.46 -18.55
N LEU A 28 -1.88 -7.39 -17.22
CA LEU A 28 -0.59 -7.44 -16.51
C LEU A 28 0.12 -8.79 -16.71
N ARG A 29 -0.60 -9.92 -16.77
CA ARG A 29 0.00 -11.21 -17.15
C ARG A 29 0.52 -11.18 -18.59
N ALA A 30 -0.22 -10.55 -19.51
CA ALA A 30 0.22 -10.39 -20.89
C ALA A 30 1.50 -9.53 -21.03
N LEU A 31 1.74 -8.60 -20.09
CA LEU A 31 2.99 -7.84 -19.96
C LEU A 31 4.13 -8.65 -19.28
N GLY A 32 3.90 -9.91 -18.88
CA GLY A 32 4.92 -10.79 -18.31
C GLY A 32 5.00 -10.80 -16.78
N HIS A 33 4.04 -10.20 -16.08
CA HIS A 33 3.98 -10.27 -14.62
C HIS A 33 3.34 -11.57 -14.14
N SER A 34 3.82 -12.10 -13.01
CA SER A 34 3.12 -13.14 -12.27
C SER A 34 2.07 -12.48 -11.38
N VAL A 35 0.78 -12.67 -11.67
CA VAL A 35 -0.30 -11.99 -10.95
C VAL A 35 -1.16 -12.98 -10.17
N THR A 36 -1.32 -12.75 -8.88
CA THR A 36 -2.21 -13.49 -7.99
C THR A 36 -3.31 -12.56 -7.49
N ILE A 37 -4.57 -13.01 -7.56
CA ILE A 37 -5.70 -12.26 -6.99
C ILE A 37 -6.10 -12.89 -5.64
N LEU A 38 -6.07 -12.10 -4.57
CA LEU A 38 -6.60 -12.50 -3.27
C LEU A 38 -8.03 -11.97 -3.11
N ALA A 39 -8.96 -12.86 -2.79
CA ALA A 39 -10.37 -12.52 -2.67
C ALA A 39 -11.08 -13.38 -1.62
N SER A 40 -12.28 -12.97 -1.24
CA SER A 40 -13.22 -13.84 -0.54
C SER A 40 -14.12 -14.58 -1.54
N SER A 41 -14.67 -15.73 -1.17
CA SER A 41 -15.64 -16.45 -2.02
C SER A 41 -16.63 -17.27 -1.21
N ASN A 42 -17.89 -17.32 -1.65
CA ASN A 42 -18.91 -18.19 -1.06
C ASN A 42 -19.14 -19.48 -1.85
N ARG A 43 -18.34 -19.75 -2.89
CA ARG A 43 -18.42 -20.99 -3.68
C ARG A 43 -17.46 -22.03 -3.10
N ALA A 44 -18.00 -23.19 -2.70
CA ALA A 44 -17.22 -24.27 -2.09
C ALA A 44 -16.01 -24.71 -2.95
N ARG A 45 -16.17 -24.77 -4.28
CA ARG A 45 -15.08 -25.12 -5.21
C ARG A 45 -13.91 -24.12 -5.18
N GLU A 46 -14.22 -22.82 -5.08
CA GLU A 46 -13.22 -21.75 -5.07
C GLU A 46 -12.48 -21.74 -3.73
N LEU A 47 -13.20 -21.96 -2.62
CA LEU A 47 -12.60 -22.12 -1.30
C LEU A 47 -11.68 -23.35 -1.20
N ALA A 48 -12.07 -24.47 -1.80
CA ALA A 48 -11.23 -25.67 -1.84
C ALA A 48 -9.97 -25.45 -2.69
N ALA A 49 -10.09 -24.78 -3.84
CA ALA A 49 -8.96 -24.40 -4.67
C ALA A 49 -8.01 -23.43 -3.93
N GLY A 50 -8.55 -22.42 -3.25
CA GLY A 50 -7.76 -21.47 -2.46
C GLY A 50 -6.96 -22.14 -1.34
N ARG A 51 -7.55 -23.11 -0.63
CA ARG A 51 -6.81 -23.88 0.39
C ARG A 51 -5.66 -24.70 -0.20
N ARG A 52 -5.84 -25.30 -1.38
CA ARG A 52 -4.75 -26.02 -2.08
C ARG A 52 -3.65 -25.05 -2.50
N ALA A 53 -4.02 -23.92 -3.10
CA ALA A 53 -3.05 -22.90 -3.51
C ALA A 53 -2.21 -22.39 -2.32
N LEU A 54 -2.79 -22.25 -1.12
CA LEU A 54 -2.03 -21.90 0.09
C LEU A 54 -1.02 -22.96 0.51
N LEU A 55 -1.27 -24.24 0.24
CA LEU A 55 -0.30 -25.32 0.49
C LEU A 55 0.81 -25.33 -0.56
N ASP A 56 0.50 -24.90 -1.78
CA ASP A 56 1.40 -24.92 -2.94
C ASP A 56 2.13 -23.56 -3.15
N GLY A 57 2.30 -22.75 -2.11
CA GLY A 57 3.06 -21.49 -2.20
C GLY A 57 2.37 -20.36 -2.96
N VAL A 58 1.03 -20.36 -3.00
CA VAL A 58 0.16 -19.37 -3.66
C VAL A 58 0.23 -19.42 -5.20
N ASP A 59 0.47 -20.61 -5.76
CA ASP A 59 0.50 -20.83 -7.21
C ASP A 59 -0.92 -20.98 -7.81
N ALA A 60 -1.64 -19.86 -7.89
CA ALA A 60 -2.93 -19.78 -8.57
C ALA A 60 -3.27 -18.36 -9.00
N ASP A 61 -4.06 -18.24 -10.07
CA ASP A 61 -4.55 -16.94 -10.55
C ASP A 61 -5.45 -16.23 -9.53
N VAL A 62 -6.28 -16.99 -8.80
CA VAL A 62 -7.20 -16.50 -7.78
C VAL A 62 -7.14 -17.41 -6.57
N VAL A 63 -6.86 -16.83 -5.39
CA VAL A 63 -6.83 -17.54 -4.12
C VAL A 63 -7.97 -17.02 -3.24
N ALA A 64 -8.99 -17.86 -3.06
CA ALA A 64 -10.10 -17.57 -2.17
C ALA A 64 -9.70 -17.84 -0.71
N LEU A 65 -9.53 -16.78 0.07
CA LEU A 65 -8.99 -16.84 1.43
C LEU A 65 -10.04 -17.20 2.50
N GLY A 66 -11.32 -17.15 2.15
CA GLY A 66 -12.40 -17.48 3.07
C GLY A 66 -13.77 -17.02 2.58
N PRO A 67 -14.84 -17.44 3.29
CA PRO A 67 -16.19 -16.98 3.01
C PRO A 67 -16.35 -15.49 3.33
N ALA A 68 -17.22 -14.84 2.58
CA ALA A 68 -17.63 -13.46 2.81
C ALA A 68 -18.98 -13.45 3.53
N VAL A 69 -19.00 -13.05 4.81
CA VAL A 69 -20.25 -12.93 5.57
C VAL A 69 -20.80 -11.52 5.38
N PRO A 70 -21.96 -11.35 4.71
CA PRO A 70 -22.48 -10.03 4.38
C PRO A 70 -22.75 -9.21 5.65
N ILE A 71 -22.29 -7.95 5.66
CA ILE A 71 -22.50 -7.02 6.79
C ILE A 71 -24.01 -6.77 7.04
N SER A 72 -24.82 -6.86 5.99
CA SER A 72 -26.28 -6.83 6.08
C SER A 72 -26.90 -7.59 4.91
N ARG A 73 -28.19 -7.94 5.00
CA ARG A 73 -28.93 -8.60 3.90
C ARG A 73 -28.93 -7.80 2.58
N ARG A 74 -28.60 -6.51 2.62
CA ARG A 74 -28.52 -5.62 1.44
C ARG A 74 -27.08 -5.30 1.03
N SER A 75 -26.08 -5.64 1.84
CA SER A 75 -24.67 -5.34 1.58
C SER A 75 -24.04 -6.39 0.68
N ARG A 76 -23.31 -5.94 -0.34
CA ARG A 76 -22.39 -6.79 -1.12
C ARG A 76 -21.01 -6.89 -0.48
N ILE A 77 -20.75 -6.11 0.58
CA ILE A 77 -19.54 -6.18 1.38
C ILE A 77 -19.76 -7.27 2.42
N GLY A 78 -18.91 -8.29 2.38
CA GLY A 78 -18.83 -9.29 3.43
C GLY A 78 -17.57 -9.11 4.26
N VAL A 79 -17.70 -9.19 5.58
CA VAL A 79 -16.54 -9.28 6.45
C VAL A 79 -15.94 -10.67 6.25
N PRO A 80 -14.66 -10.77 5.89
CA PRO A 80 -14.00 -12.06 5.80
C PRO A 80 -13.90 -12.69 7.19
N VAL A 81 -14.51 -13.86 7.39
CA VAL A 81 -14.42 -14.61 8.65
C VAL A 81 -13.32 -15.66 8.54
N GLY A 82 -12.39 -15.67 9.51
CA GLY A 82 -11.26 -16.61 9.52
C GLY A 82 -10.22 -16.38 8.42
N ALA A 83 -10.40 -15.37 7.54
CA ALA A 83 -9.51 -15.17 6.41
C ALA A 83 -8.22 -14.38 6.76
N ARG A 84 -8.11 -13.80 7.96
CA ARG A 84 -6.92 -13.01 8.33
C ARG A 84 -5.67 -13.88 8.38
N THR A 85 -5.74 -15.06 9.00
CA THR A 85 -4.62 -16.01 9.03
C THR A 85 -4.23 -16.46 7.63
N ASN A 86 -5.22 -16.80 6.80
CA ASN A 86 -4.99 -17.19 5.41
C ASN A 86 -4.40 -16.04 4.58
N LEU A 87 -4.80 -14.79 4.85
CA LEU A 87 -4.23 -13.61 4.22
C LEU A 87 -2.77 -13.42 4.62
N SER A 88 -2.45 -13.47 5.91
CA SER A 88 -1.07 -13.37 6.39
C SER A 88 -0.19 -14.45 5.76
N LEU A 89 -0.67 -15.70 5.74
CA LEU A 89 0.02 -16.81 5.10
C LEU A 89 0.21 -16.60 3.59
N ALA A 90 -0.83 -16.12 2.89
CA ALA A 90 -0.75 -15.83 1.46
C ALA A 90 0.28 -14.73 1.14
N LEU A 91 0.32 -13.67 1.95
CA LEU A 91 1.26 -12.57 1.76
C LEU A 91 2.70 -13.01 2.00
N GLU A 92 2.92 -13.86 3.00
CA GLU A 92 4.24 -14.40 3.33
C GLU A 92 4.74 -15.39 2.27
N LEU A 93 3.93 -16.39 1.91
CA LEU A 93 4.28 -17.40 0.92
C LEU A 93 4.40 -16.83 -0.49
N GLY A 94 3.55 -15.86 -0.82
CA GLY A 94 3.48 -15.28 -2.16
C GLY A 94 4.71 -14.49 -2.57
N ARG A 95 5.52 -14.00 -1.61
CA ARG A 95 6.74 -13.19 -1.84
C ARG A 95 6.52 -12.13 -2.92
N PHE A 96 5.45 -11.35 -2.76
CA PHE A 96 5.04 -10.36 -3.75
C PHE A 96 5.99 -9.16 -3.75
N ASP A 97 6.26 -8.63 -4.93
CA ASP A 97 6.97 -7.36 -5.08
C ASP A 97 6.03 -6.18 -4.76
N VAL A 98 4.76 -6.29 -5.18
CA VAL A 98 3.71 -5.30 -4.94
C VAL A 98 2.41 -5.97 -4.49
N VAL A 99 1.77 -5.40 -3.46
CA VAL A 99 0.42 -5.71 -3.00
C VAL A 99 -0.48 -4.52 -3.30
N HIS A 100 -1.37 -4.68 -4.25
CA HIS A 100 -2.30 -3.66 -4.72
C HIS A 100 -3.72 -3.98 -4.23
N GLY A 101 -4.22 -3.17 -3.30
CA GLY A 101 -5.56 -3.31 -2.73
C GLY A 101 -6.57 -2.34 -3.33
N PHE A 102 -7.76 -2.85 -3.64
CA PHE A 102 -8.84 -2.08 -4.25
C PHE A 102 -9.91 -1.70 -3.20
N GLU A 103 -10.37 -0.46 -3.21
CA GLU A 103 -11.31 0.15 -2.25
C GLU A 103 -10.97 -0.12 -0.77
N PRO A 104 -9.76 0.27 -0.29
CA PRO A 104 -9.40 0.09 1.12
C PRO A 104 -10.19 1.01 2.07
N GLY A 105 -11.05 1.88 1.52
CA GLY A 105 -12.07 2.64 2.24
C GLY A 105 -13.19 1.79 2.87
N LEU A 106 -13.09 0.47 2.76
CA LEU A 106 -14.04 -0.53 3.28
C LEU A 106 -13.36 -1.49 4.28
N PRO A 107 -14.09 -1.98 5.30
CA PRO A 107 -13.58 -2.99 6.24
C PRO A 107 -13.45 -4.36 5.54
N SER A 108 -12.35 -4.57 4.85
CA SER A 108 -12.20 -5.62 3.82
C SER A 108 -10.82 -6.30 3.83
N LEU A 109 -10.67 -7.34 2.99
CA LEU A 109 -9.37 -7.96 2.72
C LEU A 109 -8.35 -6.94 2.17
N SER A 110 -8.78 -6.01 1.31
CA SER A 110 -7.89 -4.97 0.75
C SER A 110 -7.26 -4.13 1.84
N TYR A 111 -8.07 -3.66 2.81
CA TYR A 111 -7.57 -2.89 3.94
C TYR A 111 -6.55 -3.69 4.77
N LEU A 112 -6.87 -4.94 5.10
CA LEU A 112 -5.99 -5.80 5.89
C LEU A 112 -4.69 -6.11 5.15
N ALA A 113 -4.77 -6.37 3.84
CA ALA A 113 -3.61 -6.71 3.02
C ALA A 113 -2.63 -5.54 2.94
N LEU A 114 -3.12 -4.32 2.70
CA LEU A 114 -2.28 -3.13 2.62
C LEU A 114 -1.62 -2.79 3.97
N ARG A 115 -2.33 -3.04 5.07
CA ARG A 115 -1.79 -2.82 6.41
C ARG A 115 -0.70 -3.84 6.76
N ASP A 116 -0.93 -5.11 6.43
CA ASP A 116 -0.12 -6.23 6.93
C ASP A 116 0.99 -6.67 5.93
N ALA A 117 0.95 -6.21 4.68
CA ALA A 117 1.94 -6.55 3.65
C ALA A 117 3.36 -6.06 3.99
N SER A 118 4.36 -6.89 3.71
CA SER A 118 5.79 -6.53 3.71
C SER A 118 6.33 -6.19 2.31
N ALA A 119 5.46 -6.11 1.31
CA ALA A 119 5.76 -5.71 -0.06
C ALA A 119 5.51 -4.20 -0.25
N LEU A 120 5.89 -3.65 -1.40
CA LEU A 120 5.39 -2.34 -1.82
C LEU A 120 3.87 -2.39 -1.94
N THR A 121 3.18 -1.29 -1.64
CA THR A 121 1.73 -1.27 -1.53
C THR A 121 1.13 -0.12 -2.31
N MET A 122 0.00 -0.41 -2.94
CA MET A 122 -0.77 0.58 -3.70
C MET A 122 -2.25 0.44 -3.39
N ALA A 123 -2.96 1.56 -3.33
CA ALA A 123 -4.40 1.60 -3.14
C ALA A 123 -5.10 2.22 -4.35
N THR A 124 -6.07 1.52 -4.95
CA THR A 124 -6.99 2.11 -5.94
C THR A 124 -8.37 2.33 -5.33
N PHE A 125 -8.89 3.55 -5.45
CA PHE A 125 -10.26 3.92 -5.11
C PHE A 125 -11.09 4.04 -6.39
N LEU A 126 -12.24 3.35 -6.43
CA LEU A 126 -13.12 3.34 -7.60
C LEU A 126 -14.45 4.07 -7.34
N SER A 127 -14.74 4.42 -6.08
CA SER A 127 -16.01 5.04 -5.72
C SER A 127 -15.86 6.08 -4.63
N ALA A 128 -16.36 7.29 -4.91
CA ALA A 128 -16.48 8.38 -3.93
C ALA A 128 -17.37 8.04 -2.71
N GLU A 129 -18.22 7.01 -2.80
CA GLU A 129 -19.14 6.61 -1.73
C GLU A 129 -18.54 5.58 -0.76
N ARG A 130 -17.49 4.86 -1.16
CA ARG A 130 -16.98 3.67 -0.44
C ARG A 130 -15.79 4.01 0.47
N LEU A 131 -15.91 5.11 1.21
CA LEU A 131 -14.82 5.71 1.99
C LEU A 131 -15.08 5.71 3.50
N SER A 132 -16.04 4.94 4.00
CA SER A 132 -16.44 4.98 5.42
C SER A 132 -15.40 4.42 6.43
N TYR A 133 -14.41 3.65 5.97
CA TYR A 133 -13.45 2.92 6.79
C TYR A 133 -12.00 3.25 6.41
N PRO A 134 -11.01 3.17 7.32
CA PRO A 134 -11.19 3.03 8.76
C PRO A 134 -11.79 4.30 9.40
N PRO A 135 -12.66 4.17 10.41
CA PRO A 135 -13.38 5.30 11.00
C PRO A 135 -12.47 6.24 11.80
N GLY A 136 -11.47 5.68 12.51
CA GLY A 136 -10.57 6.46 13.37
C GLY A 136 -9.41 7.09 12.59
N ARG A 137 -9.05 8.34 12.96
CA ARG A 137 -7.91 9.05 12.36
C ARG A 137 -6.61 8.26 12.48
N ALA A 138 -6.28 7.78 13.68
CA ALA A 138 -5.09 6.97 13.91
C ALA A 138 -5.03 5.69 13.04
N GLN A 139 -6.17 5.08 12.71
CA GLN A 139 -6.20 3.91 11.83
C GLN A 139 -5.98 4.29 10.36
N ARG A 140 -6.44 5.48 9.94
CA ARG A 140 -6.17 6.02 8.60
C ARG A 140 -4.71 6.40 8.46
N ASP A 141 -4.14 7.08 9.45
CA ASP A 141 -2.74 7.48 9.45
C ASP A 141 -1.83 6.25 9.37
N ARG A 142 -2.16 5.18 10.13
CA ARG A 142 -1.48 3.89 10.01
C ARG A 142 -1.59 3.28 8.62
N LEU A 143 -2.76 3.34 7.97
CA LEU A 143 -2.90 2.83 6.61
C LEU A 143 -2.05 3.65 5.64
N LEU A 144 -2.15 4.99 5.70
CA LEU A 144 -1.39 5.91 4.84
C LEU A 144 0.12 5.71 4.97
N ALA A 145 0.62 5.56 6.20
CA ALA A 145 2.02 5.25 6.47
C ALA A 145 2.50 3.95 5.79
N ARG A 146 1.58 3.04 5.49
CA ARG A 146 1.88 1.78 4.78
C ARG A 146 1.81 1.91 3.27
N LEU A 147 1.14 2.91 2.68
CA LEU A 147 0.92 3.03 1.23
C LEU A 147 2.09 3.73 0.52
N ASP A 148 2.48 3.23 -0.64
CA ASP A 148 3.51 3.87 -1.50
C ASP A 148 2.91 4.69 -2.65
N ALA A 149 1.69 4.36 -3.06
CA ALA A 149 0.95 5.04 -4.10
C ALA A 149 -0.56 5.00 -3.84
N LEU A 150 -1.23 6.10 -4.22
CA LEU A 150 -2.67 6.25 -4.23
C LEU A 150 -3.13 6.44 -5.67
N VAL A 151 -4.17 5.72 -6.05
CA VAL A 151 -4.76 5.74 -7.39
C VAL A 151 -6.25 5.96 -7.26
N ALA A 152 -6.84 6.76 -8.14
CA ALA A 152 -8.28 6.94 -8.24
C ALA A 152 -8.74 6.79 -9.70
N THR A 153 -9.98 6.36 -9.89
CA THR A 153 -10.51 6.14 -11.25
C THR A 153 -11.11 7.36 -11.93
N SER A 154 -11.29 8.45 -11.18
CA SER A 154 -11.78 9.74 -11.66
C SER A 154 -11.38 10.85 -10.69
N GLU A 155 -11.36 12.09 -11.17
CA GLU A 155 -11.12 13.29 -10.35
C GLU A 155 -12.07 13.36 -9.16
N ALA A 156 -13.37 13.15 -9.38
CA ALA A 156 -14.37 13.15 -8.31
C ALA A 156 -14.09 12.08 -7.24
N THR A 157 -13.55 10.93 -7.62
CA THR A 157 -13.16 9.88 -6.66
C THR A 157 -11.87 10.25 -5.93
N ALA A 158 -10.90 10.85 -6.63
CA ALA A 158 -9.67 11.35 -6.04
C ALA A 158 -9.96 12.44 -4.99
N GLU A 159 -10.80 13.42 -5.31
CA GLU A 159 -11.21 14.50 -4.40
C GLU A 159 -11.88 13.94 -3.14
N ALA A 160 -12.85 13.04 -3.31
CA ALA A 160 -13.55 12.41 -2.19
C ALA A 160 -12.60 11.56 -1.32
N ALA A 161 -11.70 10.80 -1.95
CA ALA A 161 -10.71 9.98 -1.27
C ALA A 161 -9.68 10.85 -0.52
N ALA A 162 -9.15 11.90 -1.15
CA ALA A 162 -8.16 12.82 -0.59
C ALA A 162 -8.65 13.55 0.66
N ALA A 163 -9.94 13.85 0.74
CA ALA A 163 -10.56 14.44 1.94
C ALA A 163 -10.42 13.53 3.18
N ARG A 164 -10.23 12.22 2.99
CA ARG A 164 -10.11 11.23 4.07
C ARG A 164 -8.72 10.60 4.17
N PHE A 165 -8.07 10.42 3.04
CA PHE A 165 -6.76 9.81 2.84
C PHE A 165 -5.88 10.81 2.07
N PRO A 166 -5.31 11.81 2.76
CA PRO A 166 -4.51 12.84 2.12
C PRO A 166 -3.31 12.24 1.38
N GLY A 167 -3.04 12.75 0.18
CA GLY A 167 -1.90 12.34 -0.64
C GLY A 167 -2.09 12.68 -2.12
N HIS A 168 -1.07 12.40 -2.92
CA HIS A 168 -1.13 12.56 -4.37
C HIS A 168 -1.79 11.34 -5.02
N TYR A 169 -2.78 11.56 -5.88
CA TYR A 169 -3.53 10.51 -6.56
C TYR A 169 -3.18 10.47 -8.05
N GLU A 170 -2.74 9.30 -8.52
CA GLU A 170 -2.65 9.03 -9.94
C GLU A 170 -4.04 8.66 -10.50
N LEU A 171 -4.41 9.24 -11.63
CA LEU A 171 -5.70 8.98 -12.27
C LEU A 171 -5.56 7.86 -13.32
N ILE A 172 -6.31 6.79 -13.13
CA ILE A 172 -6.29 5.62 -14.02
C ILE A 172 -7.72 5.22 -14.36
N SER A 173 -8.04 5.02 -15.64
CA SER A 173 -9.38 4.62 -16.05
C SER A 173 -9.84 3.28 -15.41
N GLU A 174 -11.15 3.10 -15.26
CA GLU A 174 -11.72 1.82 -14.83
C GLU A 174 -11.44 0.68 -15.83
N GLY A 175 -11.06 0.98 -17.06
CA GLY A 175 -10.68 -0.02 -18.05
C GLY A 175 -11.89 -0.70 -18.70
N VAL A 176 -11.82 -0.96 -20.01
CA VAL A 176 -12.82 -1.72 -20.77
C VAL A 176 -12.17 -2.80 -21.63
N ASP A 177 -12.88 -3.90 -21.86
CA ASP A 177 -12.50 -4.92 -22.83
C ASP A 177 -13.13 -4.58 -24.20
N PRO A 178 -12.34 -4.08 -25.16
CA PRO A 178 -12.87 -3.65 -26.45
C PRO A 178 -13.37 -4.82 -27.31
N GLU A 179 -12.90 -6.04 -27.06
CA GLU A 179 -13.34 -7.24 -27.79
C GLU A 179 -14.70 -7.71 -27.26
N LEU A 180 -14.86 -7.71 -25.93
CA LEU A 180 -16.14 -8.04 -25.31
C LEU A 180 -17.23 -7.03 -25.71
N PHE A 181 -16.90 -5.74 -25.67
CA PHE A 181 -17.81 -4.64 -26.01
C PHE A 181 -17.63 -4.18 -27.45
N ARG A 182 -17.44 -5.10 -28.39
CA ARG A 182 -17.41 -4.75 -29.82
C ARG A 182 -18.80 -4.30 -30.31
N PRO A 183 -18.89 -3.31 -31.22
CA PRO A 183 -20.18 -2.89 -31.78
C PRO A 183 -20.88 -4.01 -32.54
N GLY A 184 -22.21 -4.13 -32.35
CA GLY A 184 -23.08 -5.01 -33.13
C GLY A 184 -23.94 -4.22 -34.13
N HIS A 185 -24.96 -4.88 -34.68
CA HIS A 185 -25.96 -4.22 -35.52
C HIS A 185 -26.81 -3.26 -34.68
N LYS A 186 -26.71 -1.96 -34.95
CA LYS A 186 -27.39 -0.91 -34.19
C LYS A 186 -28.88 -0.88 -34.49
N ARG A 187 -29.69 -0.91 -33.44
CA ARG A 187 -31.15 -0.73 -33.46
C ARG A 187 -31.51 0.66 -32.99
N GLU A 188 -32.72 1.11 -33.27
CA GLU A 188 -33.34 2.32 -32.72
C GLU A 188 -33.68 2.10 -31.23
N LEU A 189 -32.64 1.88 -30.44
CA LEU A 189 -32.70 1.49 -29.05
C LEU A 189 -31.88 2.46 -28.21
N ILE A 190 -32.55 3.04 -27.20
CA ILE A 190 -31.94 3.79 -26.12
C ILE A 190 -31.80 2.86 -24.91
N VAL A 191 -30.60 2.75 -24.36
CA VAL A 191 -30.37 2.10 -23.07
C VAL A 191 -30.14 3.18 -22.02
N LEU A 192 -30.96 3.20 -20.98
CA LEU A 192 -30.86 4.14 -19.87
C LEU A 192 -30.46 3.36 -18.61
N GLU A 193 -29.33 3.71 -17.97
CA GLU A 193 -29.01 3.14 -16.65
C GLU A 193 -30.02 3.66 -15.63
N TRP A 194 -30.80 2.74 -15.06
CA TRP A 194 -31.92 3.07 -14.20
C TRP A 194 -31.55 3.00 -12.73
N ARG A 195 -31.87 4.08 -12.00
CA ARG A 195 -31.82 4.15 -10.55
C ARG A 195 -33.19 4.54 -9.97
N PRO A 196 -33.64 3.90 -8.86
CA PRO A 196 -34.96 4.20 -8.27
C PRO A 196 -35.16 5.66 -7.85
N MET A 197 -34.08 6.34 -7.46
CA MET A 197 -34.12 7.72 -6.96
C MET A 197 -34.04 8.77 -8.08
N GLU A 198 -33.62 8.40 -9.29
CA GLU A 198 -33.41 9.32 -10.40
C GLU A 198 -34.65 9.45 -11.29
N ARG A 199 -35.82 9.66 -10.67
CA ARG A 199 -37.10 9.80 -11.38
C ARG A 199 -37.15 10.97 -12.37
N PRO A 200 -36.53 12.14 -12.12
CA PRO A 200 -36.51 13.23 -13.09
C PRO A 200 -35.83 12.82 -14.42
N LEU A 201 -34.66 12.18 -14.36
CA LEU A 201 -33.92 11.70 -15.53
C LEU A 201 -34.75 10.72 -16.36
N VAL A 202 -35.33 9.70 -15.71
CA VAL A 202 -36.17 8.71 -16.40
C VAL A 202 -37.38 9.38 -17.05
N ARG A 203 -38.04 10.33 -16.35
CA ARG A 203 -39.19 11.05 -16.90
C ARG A 203 -38.82 11.92 -18.10
N ALA A 204 -37.65 12.55 -18.08
CA ALA A 204 -37.17 13.35 -19.20
C ALA A 204 -37.00 12.49 -20.45
N VAL A 205 -36.28 11.37 -20.37
CA VAL A 205 -36.06 10.49 -21.52
C VAL A 205 -37.36 9.85 -22.02
N LEU A 206 -38.24 9.41 -21.12
CA LEU A 206 -39.53 8.84 -21.51
C LEU A 206 -40.49 9.88 -22.12
N ARG A 207 -40.36 11.16 -21.77
CA ARG A 207 -41.14 12.24 -22.40
C ARG A 207 -40.75 12.37 -23.87
N GLU A 208 -39.45 12.43 -24.16
CA GLU A 208 -38.95 12.52 -25.53
C GLU A 208 -39.25 11.26 -26.36
N LEU A 209 -39.22 10.07 -25.74
CA LEU A 209 -39.58 8.81 -26.40
C LEU A 209 -40.98 8.85 -27.05
N ALA A 210 -41.92 9.60 -26.47
CA ALA A 210 -43.27 9.74 -27.01
C ALA A 210 -43.29 10.38 -28.40
N ALA A 211 -42.30 11.22 -28.73
CA ALA A 211 -42.14 11.85 -30.04
C ALA A 211 -41.33 11.01 -31.04
N LEU A 212 -40.76 9.87 -30.62
CA LEU A 212 -39.87 9.03 -31.43
C LEU A 212 -40.51 7.67 -31.72
N PRO A 213 -41.46 7.53 -32.67
CA PRO A 213 -42.35 6.37 -32.76
C PRO A 213 -41.65 5.00 -32.89
N ASP A 214 -40.52 4.94 -33.61
CA ASP A 214 -39.81 3.70 -33.92
C ASP A 214 -38.78 3.30 -32.85
N TRP A 215 -38.53 4.19 -31.88
CA TRP A 215 -37.52 3.97 -30.85
C TRP A 215 -38.05 3.18 -29.65
N GLU A 216 -37.21 2.31 -29.10
CA GLU A 216 -37.43 1.61 -27.84
C GLU A 216 -36.48 2.12 -26.74
N VAL A 217 -36.89 1.99 -25.47
CA VAL A 217 -36.05 2.25 -24.31
C VAL A 217 -35.90 0.99 -23.46
N VAL A 218 -34.66 0.62 -23.15
CA VAL A 218 -34.35 -0.35 -22.08
C VAL A 218 -33.86 0.39 -20.84
N LEU A 219 -34.62 0.26 -19.76
CA LEU A 219 -34.21 0.66 -18.42
C LEU A 219 -33.29 -0.43 -17.86
N LEU A 220 -31.97 -0.20 -17.97
CA LEU A 220 -30.91 -1.11 -17.56
C LEU A 220 -30.70 -1.03 -16.05
N ARG A 221 -30.71 -2.19 -15.38
CA ARG A 221 -30.39 -2.30 -13.96
C ARG A 221 -29.09 -3.06 -13.76
N THR A 222 -28.15 -2.40 -13.11
CA THR A 222 -26.85 -2.96 -12.71
C THR A 222 -26.87 -3.54 -11.28
N LYS A 223 -27.94 -3.24 -10.52
CA LYS A 223 -28.20 -3.72 -9.15
C LYS A 223 -29.48 -4.59 -9.11
N PRO A 224 -29.67 -5.44 -8.05
CA PRO A 224 -30.87 -6.26 -7.91
C PRO A 224 -32.13 -5.40 -7.76
N LEU A 225 -33.29 -5.99 -8.03
CA LEU A 225 -34.58 -5.29 -8.02
C LEU A 225 -34.88 -4.69 -6.64
N THR A 226 -34.86 -3.36 -6.53
CA THR A 226 -35.28 -2.59 -5.34
C THR A 226 -36.57 -1.80 -5.57
N GLY A 227 -37.10 -1.82 -6.80
CA GLY A 227 -38.35 -1.14 -7.18
C GLY A 227 -38.67 -1.32 -8.66
N ARG A 228 -39.92 -1.05 -9.06
CA ARG A 228 -40.33 -1.08 -10.47
C ARG A 228 -40.37 0.35 -11.04
N PRO A 229 -39.81 0.59 -12.24
CA PRO A 229 -39.97 1.87 -12.89
C PRO A 229 -41.44 2.10 -13.28
N THR A 230 -41.87 3.36 -13.19
CA THR A 230 -43.19 3.77 -13.68
C THR A 230 -43.12 3.97 -15.19
N VAL A 231 -43.91 3.22 -15.95
CA VAL A 231 -44.01 3.33 -17.42
C VAL A 231 -45.35 3.97 -17.78
N PRO A 232 -45.36 5.12 -18.49
CA PRO A 232 -46.59 5.73 -19.00
C PRO A 232 -47.39 4.78 -19.89
N ARG A 233 -48.73 4.83 -19.82
CA ARG A 233 -49.61 3.95 -20.60
C ARG A 233 -49.32 3.96 -22.11
N PRO A 234 -49.09 5.12 -22.77
CA PRO A 234 -48.82 5.15 -24.21
C PRO A 234 -47.51 4.47 -24.62
N LEU A 235 -46.56 4.32 -23.70
CA LEU A 235 -45.23 3.75 -23.96
C LEU A 235 -45.15 2.27 -23.58
N ARG A 236 -46.27 1.67 -23.17
CA ARG A 236 -46.34 0.22 -22.89
C ARG A 236 -46.06 -0.55 -24.17
N GLY A 237 -45.07 -1.44 -24.12
CA GLY A 237 -44.60 -2.20 -25.29
C GLY A 237 -43.31 -1.65 -25.90
N ARG A 238 -42.95 -0.39 -25.62
CA ARG A 238 -41.70 0.25 -26.11
C ARG A 238 -40.68 0.52 -25.00
N VAL A 239 -41.08 0.36 -23.74
CA VAL A 239 -40.20 0.49 -22.57
C VAL A 239 -40.04 -0.87 -21.90
N HIS A 240 -38.80 -1.34 -21.86
CA HIS A 240 -38.41 -2.62 -21.30
C HIS A 240 -37.52 -2.44 -20.08
N VAL A 241 -37.56 -3.38 -19.15
CA VAL A 241 -36.67 -3.40 -17.99
C VAL A 241 -35.78 -4.62 -18.10
N ARG A 242 -34.47 -4.41 -18.08
CA ARG A 242 -33.48 -5.49 -18.13
C ARG A 242 -32.53 -5.39 -16.94
N THR A 243 -32.05 -6.55 -16.49
CA THR A 243 -31.01 -6.61 -15.46
C THR A 243 -29.79 -7.27 -16.05
N ALA A 244 -28.70 -6.52 -16.11
CA ALA A 244 -27.39 -7.02 -16.52
C ALA A 244 -26.38 -6.59 -15.46
N ARG A 245 -25.91 -7.56 -14.67
CA ARG A 245 -25.07 -7.33 -13.49
C ARG A 245 -23.58 -7.54 -13.75
N ASP A 246 -23.24 -8.25 -14.82
CA ASP A 246 -21.88 -8.51 -15.27
C ASP A 246 -21.65 -7.94 -16.68
N GLY A 247 -20.39 -7.78 -17.05
CA GLY A 247 -20.00 -7.24 -18.35
C GLY A 247 -20.56 -8.03 -19.53
N ALA A 248 -20.61 -9.37 -19.46
CA ALA A 248 -21.11 -10.20 -20.56
C ALA A 248 -22.60 -9.94 -20.86
N ALA A 249 -23.44 -9.85 -19.83
CA ALA A 249 -24.85 -9.51 -20.00
C ALA A 249 -25.04 -8.07 -20.50
N ARG A 250 -24.16 -7.13 -20.10
CA ARG A 250 -24.21 -5.74 -20.58
C ARG A 250 -23.77 -5.64 -22.03
N ALA A 251 -22.73 -6.36 -22.43
CA ALA A 251 -22.18 -6.35 -23.79
C ALA A 251 -23.24 -6.73 -24.83
N GLN A 252 -24.02 -7.79 -24.58
CA GLN A 252 -25.11 -8.18 -25.48
C GLN A 252 -26.13 -7.05 -25.70
N LEU A 253 -26.52 -6.36 -24.62
CA LEU A 253 -27.47 -5.26 -24.69
C LEU A 253 -26.89 -4.01 -25.37
N LEU A 254 -25.65 -3.64 -25.03
CA LEU A 254 -25.00 -2.43 -25.51
C LEU A 254 -24.54 -2.56 -26.97
N ALA A 255 -24.22 -3.76 -27.43
CA ALA A 255 -23.84 -4.02 -28.82
C ALA A 255 -24.94 -3.57 -29.80
N GLU A 256 -26.21 -3.79 -29.46
CA GLU A 256 -27.37 -3.40 -30.28
C GLU A 256 -27.83 -1.96 -30.05
N ALA A 257 -27.50 -1.34 -28.92
CA ALA A 257 -28.00 -0.02 -28.56
C ALA A 257 -27.32 1.10 -29.36
N SER A 258 -28.13 2.03 -29.88
CA SER A 258 -27.62 3.21 -30.59
C SER A 258 -27.22 4.33 -29.63
N ILE A 259 -27.97 4.49 -28.54
CA ILE A 259 -27.81 5.58 -27.58
C ILE A 259 -27.75 5.00 -26.17
N PHE A 260 -26.83 5.53 -25.35
CA PHE A 260 -26.75 5.21 -23.93
C PHE A 260 -26.92 6.49 -23.10
N VAL A 261 -27.81 6.42 -22.11
CA VAL A 261 -28.05 7.49 -21.12
C VAL A 261 -27.55 6.99 -19.76
N PRO A 262 -26.45 7.54 -19.22
CA PRO A 262 -25.97 7.15 -17.90
C PRO A 262 -26.89 7.67 -16.79
N ALA A 263 -26.91 6.95 -15.67
CA ALA A 263 -27.48 7.44 -14.43
C ALA A 263 -26.58 8.55 -13.84
N LEU A 264 -27.17 9.47 -13.08
CA LEU A 264 -26.46 10.57 -12.42
C LEU A 264 -25.45 10.04 -11.38
N GLU A 265 -25.86 9.01 -10.63
CA GLU A 265 -25.04 8.23 -9.69
C GLU A 265 -24.83 6.80 -10.23
N GLY A 266 -24.68 6.72 -11.55
CA GLY A 266 -24.41 5.51 -12.32
C GLY A 266 -23.03 4.92 -12.06
N LEU A 267 -22.79 3.75 -12.66
CA LEU A 267 -21.43 3.19 -12.68
C LEU A 267 -20.67 3.78 -13.86
N GLN A 268 -19.54 4.45 -13.60
CA GLN A 268 -18.73 5.06 -14.67
C GLN A 268 -18.30 4.03 -15.73
N ARG A 269 -17.93 2.81 -15.31
CA ARG A 269 -17.71 1.64 -16.18
C ARG A 269 -18.74 1.49 -17.29
N VAL A 270 -20.02 1.64 -16.98
CA VAL A 270 -21.09 1.30 -17.94
C VAL A 270 -21.14 2.31 -19.08
N SER A 271 -20.82 3.58 -18.81
CA SER A 271 -20.63 4.60 -19.85
C SER A 271 -19.46 4.25 -20.76
N LEU A 272 -18.35 3.79 -20.18
CA LEU A 272 -17.16 3.38 -20.93
C LEU A 272 -17.43 2.14 -21.80
N GLU A 273 -18.16 1.16 -21.26
CA GLU A 273 -18.61 -0.03 -21.97
C GLU A 273 -19.57 0.30 -23.12
N ALA A 274 -20.51 1.21 -22.89
CA ALA A 274 -21.43 1.67 -23.93
C ALA A 274 -20.68 2.41 -25.04
N ALA A 275 -19.69 3.23 -24.68
CA ALA A 275 -18.84 3.92 -25.64
C ALA A 275 -18.00 2.93 -26.48
N ALA A 276 -17.40 1.92 -25.85
CA ALA A 276 -16.68 0.85 -26.54
C ALA A 276 -17.60 0.07 -27.51
N ALA A 277 -18.82 -0.22 -27.07
CA ALA A 277 -19.86 -0.86 -27.88
C ALA A 277 -20.40 0.03 -29.00
N GLY A 278 -19.95 1.29 -29.12
CA GLY A 278 -20.37 2.21 -30.18
C GLY A 278 -21.74 2.84 -29.94
N CYS A 279 -22.15 3.04 -28.69
CA CYS A 279 -23.30 3.87 -28.34
C CYS A 279 -22.91 5.36 -28.35
N ALA A 280 -23.84 6.23 -28.78
CA ALA A 280 -23.72 7.65 -28.50
C ALA A 280 -24.06 7.91 -27.03
N ILE A 281 -23.19 8.60 -26.29
CA ILE A 281 -23.41 8.89 -24.87
C ILE A 281 -24.19 10.21 -24.74
N ALA A 282 -25.40 10.12 -24.20
CA ALA A 282 -26.31 11.23 -23.93
C ALA A 282 -26.11 11.78 -22.51
N ALA A 283 -24.95 12.39 -22.28
CA ALA A 283 -24.57 12.99 -20.99
C ALA A 283 -23.99 14.40 -21.21
N PRO A 284 -24.82 15.39 -21.60
CA PRO A 284 -24.34 16.76 -21.78
C PRO A 284 -23.93 17.40 -20.44
N PRO A 285 -23.06 18.43 -20.45
CA PRO A 285 -22.74 19.21 -19.25
C PRO A 285 -24.01 19.78 -18.59
N GLY A 286 -24.04 19.83 -17.26
CA GLY A 286 -25.18 20.36 -16.49
C GLY A 286 -26.30 19.35 -16.22
N VAL A 287 -26.15 18.07 -16.62
CA VAL A 287 -27.19 17.05 -16.46
C VAL A 287 -27.56 16.74 -15.00
N ARG A 288 -26.63 16.99 -14.06
CA ARG A 288 -26.89 16.79 -12.62
C ARG A 288 -27.85 17.84 -12.08
N GLU A 289 -27.72 19.07 -12.55
CA GLU A 289 -28.55 20.22 -12.19
C GLU A 289 -29.87 20.21 -12.96
N GLN A 290 -29.84 19.83 -14.24
CA GLN A 290 -30.99 19.80 -15.14
C GLN A 290 -31.08 18.47 -15.92
N PRO A 291 -31.71 17.43 -15.34
CA PRO A 291 -31.83 16.10 -15.96
C PRO A 291 -32.57 16.09 -17.32
N GLU A 292 -33.37 17.10 -17.61
CA GLU A 292 -34.04 17.29 -18.90
C GLU A 292 -33.04 17.38 -20.08
N LEU A 293 -31.82 17.85 -19.84
CA LEU A 293 -30.78 17.94 -20.86
C LEU A 293 -30.40 16.57 -21.44
N ALA A 294 -30.40 15.51 -20.62
CA ALA A 294 -30.17 14.15 -21.12
C ALA A 294 -31.31 13.65 -22.02
N GLY A 295 -32.55 14.01 -21.70
CA GLY A 295 -33.70 13.75 -22.56
C GLY A 295 -33.54 14.41 -23.92
N ALA A 296 -33.30 15.72 -23.93
CA ALA A 296 -33.12 16.50 -25.15
C ALA A 296 -31.93 16.01 -25.99
N GLU A 297 -30.80 15.65 -25.38
CA GLU A 297 -29.65 15.09 -26.11
C GLU A 297 -29.97 13.71 -26.68
N ALA A 298 -30.68 12.85 -25.93
CA ALA A 298 -31.13 11.56 -26.45
C ALA A 298 -32.09 11.72 -27.65
N ALA A 299 -33.01 12.69 -27.58
CA ALA A 299 -33.91 13.03 -28.69
C ALA A 299 -33.12 13.49 -29.93
N ARG A 300 -32.20 14.43 -29.75
CA ARG A 300 -31.36 14.95 -30.83
C ARG A 300 -30.49 13.85 -31.48
N LEU A 301 -29.95 12.95 -30.66
CA LEU A 301 -29.22 11.78 -31.15
C LEU A 301 -30.13 10.80 -31.91
N ALA A 302 -31.40 10.66 -31.51
CA ALA A 302 -32.34 9.79 -32.21
C ALA A 302 -32.74 10.38 -33.58
N GLU A 303 -33.05 11.67 -33.62
CA GLU A 303 -33.56 12.39 -34.80
C GLU A 303 -32.48 12.70 -35.86
N ASN A 304 -31.21 12.83 -35.46
CA ASN A 304 -30.12 13.19 -36.37
C ASN A 304 -29.06 12.07 -36.48
N PRO A 305 -29.16 11.19 -37.50
CA PRO A 305 -28.23 10.09 -37.71
C PRO A 305 -26.77 10.51 -37.91
N ASP A 306 -26.51 11.62 -38.60
CA ASP A 306 -25.15 12.10 -38.85
C ASP A 306 -24.50 12.59 -37.55
N TYR A 307 -25.26 13.33 -36.75
CA TYR A 307 -24.83 13.78 -35.43
C TYR A 307 -24.56 12.57 -34.51
N ARG A 308 -25.45 11.58 -34.52
CA ARG A 308 -25.29 10.34 -33.76
C ARG A 308 -24.04 9.58 -34.14
N THR A 309 -23.79 9.40 -35.44
CA THR A 309 -22.61 8.69 -35.96
C THR A 309 -21.32 9.36 -35.49
N ARG A 310 -21.20 10.68 -35.64
CA ARG A 310 -20.02 11.43 -35.14
C ARG A 310 -19.82 11.26 -33.63
N ARG A 311 -20.90 11.22 -32.85
CA ARG A 311 -20.84 11.01 -31.39
C ARG A 311 -20.44 9.58 -31.02
N GLN A 312 -20.92 8.59 -31.75
CA GLN A 312 -20.54 7.18 -31.58
C GLN A 312 -19.06 6.96 -31.87
N GLU A 313 -18.57 7.49 -32.99
CA GLU A 313 -17.15 7.40 -33.39
C GLU A 313 -16.24 8.04 -32.36
N ARG A 314 -16.57 9.26 -31.92
CA ARG A 314 -15.82 9.96 -30.88
C ARG A 314 -15.79 9.19 -29.56
N ALA A 315 -16.95 8.75 -29.06
CA ALA A 315 -17.04 8.01 -27.81
C ALA A 315 -16.23 6.71 -27.86
N ARG A 316 -16.29 5.99 -28.99
CA ARG A 316 -15.52 4.77 -29.19
C ARG A 316 -14.01 5.01 -29.23
N ALA A 317 -13.57 6.09 -29.88
CA ALA A 317 -12.16 6.46 -29.91
C ALA A 317 -11.64 6.81 -28.49
N GLU A 318 -12.41 7.56 -27.71
CA GLU A 318 -12.10 7.87 -26.31
C GLU A 318 -12.06 6.61 -25.42
N ALA A 319 -12.96 5.64 -25.67
CA ALA A 319 -12.98 4.38 -24.93
C ALA A 319 -11.80 3.44 -25.28
N ALA A 320 -11.35 3.44 -26.55
CA ALA A 320 -10.20 2.62 -26.98
C ALA A 320 -8.91 3.01 -26.24
N GLY A 321 -8.71 4.31 -25.95
CA GLY A 321 -7.60 4.82 -25.14
C GLY A 321 -7.65 4.39 -23.67
N GLN A 322 -8.77 3.83 -23.23
CA GLN A 322 -9.06 3.42 -21.85
C GLN A 322 -9.30 1.91 -21.75
N SER A 323 -8.73 1.13 -22.67
CA SER A 323 -8.77 -0.34 -22.59
C SER A 323 -8.02 -0.87 -21.37
N PHE A 324 -8.34 -2.10 -20.92
CA PHE A 324 -7.57 -2.75 -19.86
C PHE A 324 -6.07 -2.85 -20.19
N ALA A 325 -5.70 -2.99 -21.47
CA ALA A 325 -4.31 -3.00 -21.90
C ALA A 325 -3.63 -1.64 -21.67
N ALA A 326 -4.34 -0.53 -21.93
CA ALA A 326 -3.84 0.81 -21.63
C ALA A 326 -3.69 1.04 -20.12
N VAL A 327 -4.69 0.65 -19.34
CA VAL A 327 -4.66 0.70 -17.88
C VAL A 327 -3.51 -0.13 -17.30
N ALA A 328 -3.30 -1.34 -17.81
CA ALA A 328 -2.21 -2.22 -17.34
C ALA A 328 -0.83 -1.61 -17.63
N ARG A 329 -0.62 -0.93 -18.77
CA ARG A 329 0.64 -0.23 -19.05
C ARG A 329 0.89 0.94 -18.09
N GLN A 330 -0.16 1.69 -17.72
CA GLN A 330 -0.03 2.76 -16.72
C GLN A 330 0.32 2.18 -15.34
N LEU A 331 -0.35 1.10 -14.94
CA LEU A 331 -0.07 0.41 -13.69
C LEU A 331 1.34 -0.20 -13.67
N ASP A 332 1.79 -0.79 -14.78
CA ASP A 332 3.15 -1.32 -14.90
C ASP A 332 4.22 -0.23 -14.72
N ALA A 333 4.04 0.93 -15.36
CA ALA A 333 4.93 2.08 -15.16
C ALA A 333 4.96 2.54 -13.69
N LEU A 334 3.80 2.59 -13.02
CA LEU A 334 3.73 2.90 -11.59
C LEU A 334 4.42 1.83 -10.74
N TYR A 335 4.20 0.55 -11.02
CA TYR A 335 4.89 -0.54 -10.29
C TYR A 335 6.41 -0.48 -10.48
N GLY A 336 6.89 -0.18 -11.68
CA GLY A 336 8.31 0.04 -11.96
C GLY A 336 8.89 1.22 -11.17
N SER A 337 8.17 2.33 -11.10
CA SER A 337 8.52 3.51 -10.30
C SER A 337 8.53 3.23 -8.79
N LEU A 338 7.63 2.37 -8.30
CA LEU A 338 7.67 1.92 -6.91
C LEU A 338 8.84 0.97 -6.66
N ALA A 339 9.12 0.06 -7.59
CA ALA A 339 10.19 -0.92 -7.46
C ALA A 339 11.58 -0.27 -7.36
N SER A 340 11.79 0.87 -8.03
CA SER A 340 13.06 1.61 -7.94
C SER A 340 13.33 2.22 -6.55
N ARG A 341 12.33 2.28 -5.67
CA ARG A 341 12.49 2.70 -4.27
C ARG A 341 13.09 1.62 -3.37
N ARG A 342 13.20 0.37 -3.86
CA ARG A 342 13.83 -0.72 -3.11
C ARG A 342 15.34 -0.67 -3.33
N HIS A 343 16.10 -0.83 -2.26
CA HIS A 343 17.54 -1.03 -2.37
C HIS A 343 17.85 -2.29 -3.16
N THR A 344 18.90 -2.26 -3.98
CA THR A 344 19.31 -3.43 -4.73
C THR A 344 19.88 -4.47 -3.76
N PRO A 345 19.40 -5.72 -3.77
CA PRO A 345 19.96 -6.77 -2.91
C PRO A 345 21.46 -6.93 -3.17
N ALA A 346 22.26 -7.13 -2.12
CA ALA A 346 23.67 -7.47 -2.26
C ALA A 346 23.87 -8.74 -3.10
N THR A 347 24.99 -8.81 -3.82
CA THR A 347 25.36 -9.93 -4.70
C THR A 347 25.36 -11.26 -3.97
N THR A 348 25.12 -12.37 -4.69
CA THR A 348 25.08 -13.73 -4.12
C THR A 348 26.42 -14.24 -3.59
N HIS A 349 27.52 -13.53 -3.90
CA HIS A 349 28.85 -13.81 -3.37
C HIS A 349 29.10 -12.93 -2.14
N ASP A 350 29.38 -13.55 -0.99
CA ASP A 350 29.84 -12.87 0.24
C ASP A 350 31.33 -12.52 0.09
N PRO A 351 31.69 -11.25 -0.16
CA PRO A 351 33.08 -10.84 -0.37
C PRO A 351 33.94 -11.00 0.89
N LEU A 352 33.32 -11.17 2.06
CA LEU A 352 33.99 -11.33 3.35
C LEU A 352 33.88 -12.77 3.87
N SER A 353 33.64 -13.73 2.97
CA SER A 353 33.41 -15.14 3.34
C SER A 353 34.58 -15.80 4.06
N ASP A 354 35.80 -15.30 3.86
CA ASP A 354 37.06 -15.71 4.49
C ASP A 354 37.31 -15.05 5.86
N ARG A 355 36.66 -13.93 6.16
CA ARG A 355 36.76 -13.24 7.46
C ARG A 355 36.10 -14.08 8.57
N PRO A 356 36.63 -14.03 9.82
CA PRO A 356 36.01 -14.74 10.94
C PRO A 356 34.63 -14.14 11.30
N TRP A 357 33.81 -14.91 12.02
CA TRP A 357 32.55 -14.40 12.57
C TRP A 357 32.79 -13.68 13.89
N ILE A 358 32.14 -12.53 14.06
CA ILE A 358 32.13 -11.75 15.29
C ILE A 358 30.70 -11.47 15.74
N LEU A 359 30.55 -11.07 17.00
CA LEU A 359 29.33 -10.51 17.54
C LEU A 359 29.46 -8.99 17.66
N ALA A 360 28.49 -8.26 17.13
CA ALA A 360 28.47 -6.80 17.17
C ALA A 360 27.20 -6.28 17.83
N ASP A 361 27.31 -5.25 18.66
CA ASP A 361 26.15 -4.51 19.20
C ASP A 361 26.24 -3.06 18.73
N LEU A 362 25.25 -2.59 17.96
CA LEU A 362 25.35 -1.36 17.19
C LEU A 362 24.71 -0.13 17.86
N HIS A 363 24.23 -0.27 19.09
CA HIS A 363 23.55 0.83 19.78
C HIS A 363 23.78 0.71 21.29
N MET A 364 24.66 1.55 21.84
CA MET A 364 24.86 1.65 23.29
C MET A 364 25.41 3.02 23.69
N HIS A 365 25.29 3.30 24.99
CA HIS A 365 25.59 4.59 25.58
C HIS A 365 26.58 4.45 26.73
N THR A 366 27.34 5.51 27.00
CA THR A 366 28.29 5.66 28.11
C THR A 366 27.84 6.79 29.05
N ASN A 367 28.59 7.01 30.14
CA ASN A 367 28.38 8.11 31.08
C ASN A 367 28.50 9.53 30.47
N TRP A 368 28.90 9.65 29.20
CA TRP A 368 28.82 10.90 28.45
C TRP A 368 27.38 11.25 28.04
N SER A 369 26.52 10.24 27.91
CA SER A 369 25.08 10.46 27.79
C SER A 369 24.46 10.82 29.13
N HIS A 370 23.65 11.87 29.14
CA HIS A 370 23.00 12.42 30.33
C HIS A 370 22.18 11.42 31.17
N ASP A 371 21.82 10.27 30.59
CA ASP A 371 21.00 9.25 31.22
C ASP A 371 21.68 7.88 31.32
N CYS A 372 22.96 7.75 31.00
CA CYS A 372 23.73 6.53 31.21
C CYS A 372 24.85 6.78 32.25
N ALA A 373 25.26 5.71 32.95
CA ALA A 373 26.27 5.76 34.03
C ALA A 373 27.38 4.71 33.81
N VAL A 374 27.54 4.24 32.57
CA VAL A 374 28.52 3.21 32.20
C VAL A 374 29.82 3.88 31.82
N ASP A 375 30.90 3.58 32.55
CA ASP A 375 32.23 4.06 32.21
C ASP A 375 32.76 3.39 30.91
N PRO A 376 33.41 4.12 30.00
CA PRO A 376 33.98 3.57 28.76
C PRO A 376 34.91 2.36 28.98
N ALA A 377 35.75 2.36 30.02
CA ALA A 377 36.64 1.23 30.31
C ALA A 377 35.86 -0.01 30.77
N ASP A 378 34.86 0.19 31.64
CA ASP A 378 33.97 -0.89 32.08
C ASP A 378 33.16 -1.46 30.91
N LEU A 379 32.75 -0.62 29.96
CA LEU A 379 32.04 -1.04 28.76
C LEU A 379 32.88 -2.00 27.92
N ILE A 380 34.15 -1.65 27.65
CA ILE A 380 35.08 -2.48 26.86
C ILE A 380 35.29 -3.83 27.55
N MET A 381 35.64 -3.83 28.83
CA MET A 381 35.87 -5.05 29.60
C MET A 381 34.63 -5.96 29.61
N TYR A 382 33.45 -5.37 29.78
CA TYR A 382 32.20 -6.13 29.79
C TYR A 382 31.85 -6.66 28.40
N ALA A 383 32.05 -5.88 27.33
CA ALA A 383 31.82 -6.31 25.96
C ALA A 383 32.67 -7.54 25.59
N GLU A 384 33.97 -7.49 25.88
CA GLU A 384 34.89 -8.62 25.66
C GLU A 384 34.49 -9.85 26.50
N ALA A 385 34.15 -9.66 27.77
CA ALA A 385 33.69 -10.75 28.64
C ALA A 385 32.40 -11.41 28.13
N ASN A 386 31.58 -10.69 27.37
CA ASN A 386 30.36 -11.21 26.73
C ASN A 386 30.60 -11.76 25.31
N GLY A 387 31.86 -11.75 24.85
CA GLY A 387 32.27 -12.26 23.54
C GLY A 387 31.86 -11.38 22.37
N LEU A 388 31.68 -10.07 22.60
CA LEU A 388 31.52 -9.10 21.51
C LEU A 388 32.88 -8.86 20.85
N GLY A 389 32.90 -8.85 19.53
CA GLY A 389 34.05 -8.49 18.72
C GLY A 389 33.95 -7.08 18.12
N ALA A 390 32.76 -6.46 18.17
CA ALA A 390 32.58 -5.05 17.86
C ALA A 390 31.48 -4.40 18.71
N ILE A 391 31.61 -3.11 18.99
CA ILE A 391 30.58 -2.29 19.64
C ILE A 391 30.48 -0.92 18.95
N ALA A 392 29.29 -0.35 18.84
CA ALA A 392 29.11 1.05 18.44
C ALA A 392 28.66 1.89 19.64
N VAL A 393 29.47 2.88 20.00
CA VAL A 393 29.14 3.85 21.06
C VAL A 393 28.45 5.04 20.41
N THR A 394 27.21 5.31 20.82
CA THR A 394 26.29 6.22 20.12
C THR A 394 25.63 7.19 21.10
N ASP A 395 26.45 7.86 21.91
CA ASP A 395 25.97 8.77 22.95
C ASP A 395 25.06 9.89 22.42
N HIS A 396 24.10 10.32 23.24
CA HIS A 396 23.08 11.28 22.85
C HIS A 396 23.64 12.69 22.65
N ASN A 397 23.75 13.12 21.39
CA ASN A 397 24.20 14.44 20.97
C ASN A 397 25.57 14.85 21.54
N VAL A 398 26.44 13.86 21.77
CA VAL A 398 27.80 14.03 22.30
C VAL A 398 28.70 12.98 21.67
N PHE A 399 29.86 13.38 21.17
CA PHE A 399 30.81 12.44 20.54
C PHE A 399 31.98 12.03 21.44
N GLY A 400 32.18 12.72 22.58
CA GLY A 400 33.31 12.50 23.49
C GLY A 400 33.44 11.06 24.02
N GLY A 401 32.32 10.42 24.37
CA GLY A 401 32.33 9.03 24.87
C GLY A 401 32.76 8.01 23.82
N ALA A 402 32.38 8.22 22.56
CA ALA A 402 32.85 7.39 21.45
C ALA A 402 34.37 7.54 21.24
N LEU A 403 34.90 8.76 21.26
CA LEU A 403 36.34 9.01 21.14
C LEU A 403 37.14 8.39 22.28
N GLU A 404 36.70 8.59 23.53
CA GLU A 404 37.36 8.00 24.70
C GLU A 404 37.38 6.46 24.60
N THR A 405 36.26 5.84 24.23
CA THR A 405 36.17 4.39 24.09
C THR A 405 37.08 3.87 22.98
N VAL A 406 37.19 4.57 21.84
CA VAL A 406 38.11 4.21 20.75
C VAL A 406 39.57 4.28 21.20
N GLU A 407 39.95 5.32 21.95
CA GLU A 407 41.33 5.47 22.45
C GLU A 407 41.70 4.35 23.43
N LEU A 408 40.79 4.02 24.37
CA LEU A 408 40.98 2.94 25.34
C LEU A 408 41.04 1.57 24.66
N ALA A 409 40.24 1.34 23.64
CA ALA A 409 40.18 0.05 22.93
C ALA A 409 41.42 -0.26 22.08
N ARG A 410 42.38 0.67 21.91
CA ARG A 410 43.63 0.39 21.18
C ARG A 410 44.48 -0.72 21.78
N GLU A 411 44.31 -0.99 23.07
CA GLU A 411 44.99 -2.08 23.79
C GLU A 411 44.18 -3.39 23.80
N HIS A 412 43.03 -3.42 23.10
CA HIS A 412 42.07 -4.51 23.08
C HIS A 412 41.87 -5.07 21.66
N GLU A 413 41.35 -6.30 21.54
CA GLU A 413 40.98 -6.89 20.24
C GLU A 413 39.56 -6.47 19.79
N LEU A 414 38.86 -5.68 20.61
CA LEU A 414 37.51 -5.20 20.37
C LEU A 414 37.49 -4.03 19.38
N ILE A 415 36.70 -4.14 18.32
CA ILE A 415 36.47 -3.05 17.38
C ILE A 415 35.44 -2.08 17.99
N VAL A 416 35.82 -0.80 18.14
CA VAL A 416 34.88 0.26 18.55
C VAL A 416 34.52 1.11 17.35
N ILE A 417 33.24 1.15 16.99
CA ILE A 417 32.68 2.01 15.96
C ILE A 417 32.33 3.35 16.63
N PRO A 418 33.02 4.45 16.29
CA PRO A 418 32.69 5.75 16.84
C PRO A 418 31.39 6.26 16.22
N GLY A 419 30.41 6.59 17.05
CA GLY A 419 29.15 7.14 16.59
C GLY A 419 28.53 8.13 17.56
N GLU A 420 27.37 8.65 17.17
CA GLU A 420 26.59 9.62 17.93
C GLU A 420 25.12 9.42 17.61
N GLU A 421 24.24 9.42 18.62
CA GLU A 421 22.79 9.45 18.41
C GLU A 421 22.29 10.90 18.46
N ILE A 422 22.00 11.45 17.28
CA ILE A 422 21.59 12.83 17.08
C ILE A 422 20.08 12.93 17.22
N LYS A 423 19.64 13.85 18.07
CA LYS A 423 18.22 14.20 18.20
C LYS A 423 17.89 15.34 17.25
N SER A 424 17.18 15.02 16.18
CA SER A 424 16.74 16.00 15.19
C SER A 424 15.61 16.87 15.73
N ASP A 425 15.51 18.11 15.23
CA ASP A 425 14.50 19.10 15.66
C ASP A 425 13.06 18.61 15.37
N GLY A 426 12.45 17.95 16.36
CA GLY A 426 11.09 17.41 16.29
C GLY A 426 10.88 16.28 15.27
N GLN A 427 11.95 15.79 14.63
CA GLN A 427 11.89 14.82 13.52
C GLN A 427 12.44 13.43 13.87
N GLY A 428 12.65 13.17 15.16
CA GLY A 428 13.15 11.90 15.66
C GLY A 428 14.65 11.86 15.86
N GLU A 429 15.21 10.65 15.90
CA GLU A 429 16.63 10.41 16.14
C GLU A 429 17.26 9.70 14.94
N VAL A 430 18.56 9.96 14.74
CA VAL A 430 19.40 9.34 13.72
C VAL A 430 20.79 9.14 14.30
N ILE A 431 21.39 7.99 14.04
CA ILE A 431 22.76 7.67 14.44
C ILE A 431 23.69 7.89 13.26
N GLY A 432 24.78 8.61 13.50
CA GLY A 432 25.95 8.59 12.63
C GLY A 432 26.94 7.55 13.13
N LEU A 433 27.34 6.60 12.29
CA LEU A 433 28.43 5.66 12.57
C LEU A 433 29.69 6.04 11.78
N PHE A 434 30.86 5.66 12.30
CA PHE A 434 32.17 5.99 11.73
C PHE A 434 32.41 7.50 11.61
N LEU A 435 31.94 8.26 12.61
CA LEU A 435 32.14 9.71 12.67
C LEU A 435 33.58 10.05 13.07
N ARG A 436 33.98 11.28 12.74
CA ARG A 436 35.30 11.86 13.08
C ARG A 436 35.17 13.07 14.00
N GLU A 437 34.04 13.76 13.94
CA GLU A 437 33.73 14.93 14.76
C GLU A 437 32.24 14.94 15.15
N GLU A 438 31.95 15.63 16.26
CA GLU A 438 30.59 15.79 16.80
C GLU A 438 29.67 16.48 15.79
N ILE A 439 28.43 16.00 15.71
CA ILE A 439 27.38 16.60 14.86
C ILE A 439 26.69 17.72 15.66
N PRO A 440 26.53 18.93 15.08
CA PRO A 440 25.85 20.02 15.76
C PRO A 440 24.41 19.67 16.19
N ARG A 441 24.04 20.07 17.41
CA ARG A 441 22.70 19.86 17.95
C ARG A 441 21.63 20.71 17.27
N GLY A 442 20.39 20.23 17.30
CA GLY A 442 19.22 20.99 16.84
C GLY A 442 19.08 21.08 15.32
N MET A 443 19.81 20.24 14.58
CA MET A 443 19.68 20.11 13.14
C MET A 443 18.39 19.38 12.75
N SER A 444 17.90 19.63 11.54
CA SER A 444 16.81 18.81 10.98
C SER A 444 17.30 17.38 10.71
N PHE A 445 16.38 16.44 10.47
CA PHE A 445 16.75 15.07 10.10
C PHE A 445 17.59 15.05 8.82
N ALA A 446 17.19 15.82 7.81
CA ALA A 446 17.89 15.93 6.54
C ALA A 446 19.29 16.53 6.70
N ASP A 447 19.43 17.58 7.52
CA ASP A 447 20.74 18.21 7.75
C ASP A 447 21.66 17.30 8.57
N SER A 448 21.10 16.56 9.54
CA SER A 448 21.86 15.57 10.33
C SER A 448 22.40 14.46 9.43
N VAL A 449 21.56 13.92 8.54
CA VAL A 449 21.96 12.96 7.49
C VAL A 449 23.07 13.53 6.62
N ALA A 450 22.93 14.76 6.14
CA ALA A 450 23.95 15.40 5.32
C ALA A 450 25.28 15.58 6.07
N ALA A 451 25.24 15.97 7.34
CA ALA A 451 26.43 16.13 8.18
C ALA A 451 27.16 14.80 8.41
N ILE A 452 26.42 13.71 8.64
CA ILE A 452 26.99 12.35 8.73
C ILE A 452 27.71 11.98 7.42
N LYS A 453 27.03 12.19 6.28
CA LYS A 453 27.57 11.84 4.96
C LYS A 453 28.81 12.67 4.59
N VAL A 454 28.89 13.95 4.97
CA VAL A 454 30.08 14.80 4.74
C VAL A 454 31.33 14.22 5.40
N GLN A 455 31.20 13.55 6.53
CA GLN A 455 32.31 12.90 7.22
C GLN A 455 32.70 11.53 6.62
N GLY A 456 31.92 11.01 5.65
CA GLY A 456 32.02 9.63 5.18
C GLY A 456 31.42 8.61 6.15
N GLY A 457 30.62 9.08 7.12
CA GLY A 457 29.93 8.23 8.08
C GLY A 457 28.71 7.54 7.48
N LEU A 458 28.19 6.56 8.22
CA LEU A 458 27.01 5.79 7.83
C LEU A 458 25.79 6.25 8.62
N VAL A 459 24.66 6.36 7.92
CA VAL A 459 23.36 6.75 8.47
C VAL A 459 22.66 5.51 9.00
N TYR A 460 22.51 5.44 10.32
CA TYR A 460 21.80 4.39 11.02
C TYR A 460 20.52 4.97 11.63
N VAL A 461 19.35 4.41 11.31
CA VAL A 461 18.08 4.85 11.92
C VAL A 461 17.75 3.95 13.12
N PRO A 462 17.86 4.46 14.36
CA PRO A 462 17.53 3.70 15.57
C PRO A 462 16.02 3.66 15.81
N HIS A 463 15.55 2.59 16.43
CA HIS A 463 14.19 2.36 16.94
C HIS A 463 13.03 3.08 16.21
N PRO A 464 12.92 3.00 14.86
CA PRO A 464 12.13 3.93 14.01
C PRO A 464 10.61 3.92 14.23
N PHE A 465 10.09 2.96 14.98
CA PHE A 465 8.65 2.80 15.27
C PHE A 465 8.32 2.81 16.76
N ASP A 466 9.30 3.12 17.62
CA ASP A 466 9.06 3.27 19.04
C ASP A 466 8.34 4.59 19.36
N ARG A 467 7.02 4.49 19.45
CA ARG A 467 6.15 5.63 19.75
C ARG A 467 6.26 6.13 21.20
N MET A 468 7.13 5.53 22.02
CA MET A 468 7.50 6.03 23.34
C MET A 468 8.64 7.06 23.29
N HIS A 469 9.35 7.14 22.16
CA HIS A 469 10.48 8.05 21.93
C HIS A 469 10.21 8.98 20.74
N SER A 470 11.14 9.89 20.48
CA SER A 470 11.09 10.78 19.31
C SER A 470 11.50 9.98 18.06
N ILE A 471 10.54 9.70 17.17
CA ILE A 471 10.79 8.95 15.93
C ILE A 471 10.49 9.78 14.68
N PRO A 472 11.18 9.51 13.55
CA PRO A 472 10.83 10.14 12.28
C PRO A 472 9.43 9.74 11.82
N GLU A 473 8.70 10.69 11.26
CA GLU A 473 7.42 10.38 10.63
C GLU A 473 7.62 9.43 9.43
N PRO A 474 6.66 8.53 9.14
CA PRO A 474 6.77 7.61 8.00
C PRO A 474 7.07 8.30 6.66
N ALA A 475 6.51 9.51 6.46
CA ALA A 475 6.80 10.30 5.26
C ALA A 475 8.26 10.79 5.19
N THR A 476 8.87 11.11 6.33
CA THR A 476 10.29 11.46 6.43
C THR A 476 11.16 10.25 6.12
N LEU A 477 10.87 9.08 6.71
CA LEU A 477 11.59 7.84 6.38
C LEU A 477 11.49 7.50 4.88
N GLN A 478 10.31 7.64 4.28
CA GLN A 478 10.12 7.38 2.85
C GLN A 478 10.91 8.34 1.95
N ARG A 479 11.03 9.62 2.33
CA ARG A 479 11.83 10.60 1.57
C ARG A 479 13.33 10.32 1.60
N HIS A 480 13.82 9.77 2.70
CA HIS A 480 15.24 9.51 2.94
C HIS A 480 15.64 8.04 2.77
N LEU A 481 14.80 7.19 2.15
CA LEU A 481 15.12 5.77 1.96
C LEU A 481 16.48 5.54 1.29
N ALA A 482 16.87 6.40 0.35
CA ALA A 482 18.14 6.30 -0.37
C ALA A 482 19.35 6.72 0.49
N ASP A 483 19.12 7.51 1.55
CA ASP A 483 20.18 8.04 2.41
C ASP A 483 20.46 7.13 3.61
N ILE A 484 19.53 6.23 3.96
CA ILE A 484 19.62 5.29 5.09
C ILE A 484 20.52 4.12 4.69
N ASP A 485 21.64 3.96 5.37
CA ASP A 485 22.57 2.84 5.15
C ASP A 485 22.21 1.62 6.01
N VAL A 486 21.76 1.85 7.25
CA VAL A 486 21.39 0.82 8.22
C VAL A 486 20.07 1.18 8.89
N PHE A 487 19.18 0.21 9.09
CA PHE A 487 17.87 0.41 9.72
C PHE A 487 17.67 -0.57 10.88
N GLU A 488 17.47 -0.06 12.10
CA GLU A 488 17.35 -0.90 13.30
C GLU A 488 16.07 -1.74 13.25
N VAL A 489 16.21 -3.05 13.00
CA VAL A 489 15.08 -4.01 12.98
C VAL A 489 14.87 -4.72 14.31
N TYR A 490 15.85 -4.61 15.21
CA TYR A 490 15.75 -5.13 16.56
C TYR A 490 16.47 -4.24 17.57
N ASN A 491 15.68 -3.67 18.48
CA ASN A 491 16.16 -2.99 19.66
C ASN A 491 15.68 -3.76 20.91
N ALA A 492 16.61 -4.11 21.80
CA ALA A 492 16.33 -4.97 22.95
C ALA A 492 15.62 -4.24 24.11
N ARG A 493 15.59 -2.90 24.09
CA ARG A 493 15.06 -2.05 25.16
C ARG A 493 13.62 -1.60 24.92
N LEU A 494 13.02 -1.91 23.77
CA LEU A 494 11.65 -1.52 23.48
C LEU A 494 10.65 -2.16 24.45
N LEU A 495 9.65 -1.37 24.88
CA LEU A 495 8.58 -1.85 25.75
C LEU A 495 7.64 -2.85 25.05
N PHE A 496 7.45 -2.71 23.74
CA PHE A 496 6.53 -3.52 22.96
C PHE A 496 7.23 -4.14 21.74
N GLU A 497 7.29 -5.47 21.69
CA GLU A 497 7.91 -6.23 20.58
C GLU A 497 7.25 -5.94 19.21
N ALA A 498 5.99 -5.48 19.20
CA ALA A 498 5.29 -5.09 17.99
C ALA A 498 5.99 -3.96 17.20
N TYR A 499 6.83 -3.15 17.84
CA TYR A 499 7.64 -2.13 17.18
C TYR A 499 8.80 -2.75 16.39
N ASN A 500 9.50 -3.74 16.94
CA ASN A 500 10.50 -4.53 16.21
C ASN A 500 9.88 -5.24 14.99
N ASP A 501 8.67 -5.79 15.15
CA ASP A 501 7.94 -6.40 14.04
C ASP A 501 7.59 -5.39 12.93
N GLU A 502 7.25 -4.14 13.30
CA GLU A 502 6.98 -3.05 12.35
C GLU A 502 8.25 -2.61 11.63
N ALA A 503 9.36 -2.49 12.35
CA ALA A 503 10.67 -2.18 11.81
C ALA A 503 11.13 -3.23 10.79
N LEU A 504 11.05 -4.51 11.15
CA LEU A 504 11.39 -5.61 10.25
C LEU A 504 10.52 -5.63 9.00
N ARG A 505 9.21 -5.35 9.12
CA ARG A 505 8.31 -5.26 7.96
C ARG A 505 8.65 -4.08 7.06
N PHE A 506 9.03 -2.93 7.61
CA PHE A 506 9.42 -1.75 6.84
C PHE A 506 10.75 -1.97 6.13
N ALA A 507 11.75 -2.50 6.82
CA ALA A 507 13.04 -2.85 6.22
C ALA A 507 12.89 -3.82 5.05
N ARG A 508 12.11 -4.90 5.22
CA ARG A 508 11.84 -5.87 4.13
C ARG A 508 11.14 -5.24 2.91
N LYS A 509 10.24 -4.30 3.16
CA LYS A 509 9.48 -3.60 2.12
C LYS A 509 10.39 -2.83 1.18
N TYR A 510 11.31 -2.04 1.73
CA TYR A 510 12.25 -1.23 0.94
C TYR A 510 13.63 -1.89 0.75
N ASN A 511 13.79 -3.13 1.21
CA ASN A 511 15.04 -3.88 1.17
C ASN A 511 16.20 -3.19 1.91
N LEU A 512 15.91 -2.52 3.03
CA LEU A 512 16.91 -1.83 3.85
C LEU A 512 17.82 -2.83 4.57
N THR A 513 19.09 -2.45 4.72
CA THR A 513 20.08 -3.23 5.48
C THR A 513 19.69 -3.29 6.96
N PRO A 514 19.49 -4.49 7.54
CA PRO A 514 19.07 -4.61 8.92
C PRO A 514 20.23 -4.30 9.90
N GLY A 515 19.94 -3.47 10.90
CA GLY A 515 20.77 -3.27 12.10
C GLY A 515 20.09 -3.83 13.36
N ALA A 516 20.87 -4.06 14.41
CA ALA A 516 20.33 -4.38 15.73
C ALA A 516 21.26 -3.89 16.83
N GLY A 517 20.68 -3.51 17.96
CA GLY A 517 21.43 -3.06 19.11
C GLY A 517 20.68 -3.25 20.42
N SER A 518 21.42 -3.14 21.52
CA SER A 518 20.87 -3.27 22.87
C SER A 518 20.21 -2.00 23.39
N ASP A 519 20.62 -0.84 22.87
CA ASP A 519 20.33 0.49 23.44
C ASP A 519 20.68 0.52 24.94
N ALA A 520 21.86 -0.07 25.27
CA ALA A 520 22.27 -0.29 26.64
C ALA A 520 22.65 1.02 27.33
N HIS A 521 22.05 1.24 28.50
CA HIS A 521 22.37 2.32 29.44
C HIS A 521 22.94 1.81 30.78
N VAL A 522 23.11 0.48 30.87
CA VAL A 522 23.69 -0.24 31.99
C VAL A 522 24.44 -1.45 31.43
N LEU A 523 25.52 -1.87 32.08
CA LEU A 523 26.36 -2.98 31.64
C LEU A 523 25.54 -4.26 31.37
N GLN A 524 24.57 -4.59 32.23
CA GLN A 524 23.75 -5.79 32.09
C GLN A 524 22.86 -5.80 30.83
N GLY A 525 22.70 -4.66 30.15
CA GLY A 525 22.01 -4.53 28.87
C GLY A 525 22.89 -4.82 27.66
N VAL A 526 24.21 -4.70 27.78
CA VAL A 526 25.16 -4.84 26.66
C VAL A 526 25.06 -6.24 26.04
N GLY A 527 24.94 -6.29 24.70
CA GLY A 527 24.84 -7.54 23.95
C GLY A 527 23.48 -8.25 24.04
N THR A 528 22.45 -7.62 24.62
CA THR A 528 21.07 -8.17 24.64
C THR A 528 20.38 -8.10 23.28
N GLY A 529 20.77 -7.13 22.45
CA GLY A 529 20.52 -7.11 21.01
C GLY A 529 21.85 -7.03 20.28
N ALA A 530 22.12 -8.01 19.42
CA ALA A 530 23.41 -8.11 18.73
C ALA A 530 23.22 -8.65 17.31
N LEU A 531 24.27 -8.54 16.51
CA LEU A 531 24.40 -9.11 15.19
C LEU A 531 25.54 -10.11 15.20
N ARG A 532 25.32 -11.26 14.57
CA ARG A 532 26.41 -12.13 14.14
C ARG A 532 26.76 -11.77 12.70
N MET A 533 27.98 -11.31 12.50
CA MET A 533 28.43 -10.79 11.20
C MET A 533 29.91 -11.15 10.97
N ARG A 534 30.41 -10.96 9.75
CA ARG A 534 31.84 -11.13 9.43
C ARG A 534 32.66 -9.99 10.07
N ALA A 535 33.87 -10.29 10.51
CA ALA A 535 34.82 -9.25 10.87
C ALA A 535 35.06 -8.32 9.66
N PHE A 536 35.26 -7.04 9.93
CA PHE A 536 35.31 -6.00 8.94
C PHE A 536 36.39 -4.98 9.32
N ASP A 537 36.91 -4.28 8.31
CA ASP A 537 37.77 -3.12 8.47
C ASP A 537 37.13 -1.89 7.80
N GLY A 538 36.80 -0.88 8.60
CA GLY A 538 36.17 0.35 8.15
C GLY A 538 34.69 0.24 7.74
N PRO A 539 34.10 1.36 7.29
CA PRO A 539 32.66 1.46 7.01
C PRO A 539 32.19 0.65 5.80
N GLU A 540 33.04 0.49 4.78
CA GLU A 540 32.68 -0.24 3.56
C GLU A 540 32.53 -1.75 3.83
N GLU A 541 33.53 -2.38 4.45
CA GLU A 541 33.44 -3.80 4.84
C GLU A 541 32.33 -4.02 5.89
N PHE A 542 32.08 -3.05 6.77
CA PHE A 542 30.98 -3.12 7.73
C PHE A 542 29.62 -3.28 7.03
N LEU A 543 29.32 -2.46 6.02
CA LEU A 543 28.08 -2.58 5.25
C LEU A 543 27.99 -3.91 4.47
N LEU A 544 29.10 -4.36 3.88
CA LEU A 544 29.14 -5.67 3.21
C LEU A 544 28.83 -6.80 4.19
N SER A 545 29.40 -6.75 5.40
CA SER A 545 29.20 -7.73 6.45
C SER A 545 27.76 -7.75 6.96
N LEU A 546 27.11 -6.58 7.08
CA LEU A 546 25.68 -6.49 7.44
C LEU A 546 24.76 -7.18 6.43
N GLY A 547 25.14 -7.23 5.15
CA GLY A 547 24.34 -7.88 4.10
C GLY A 547 24.04 -9.36 4.36
N SER A 548 24.86 -10.04 5.16
CA SER A 548 24.66 -11.44 5.56
C SER A 548 24.48 -11.64 7.07
N ALA A 549 24.39 -10.55 7.83
CA ALA A 549 24.34 -10.60 9.28
C ALA A 549 23.05 -11.24 9.81
N GLN A 550 23.17 -11.89 10.97
CA GLN A 550 22.05 -12.52 11.66
C GLN A 550 21.77 -11.78 12.96
N VAL A 551 20.53 -11.31 13.13
CA VAL A 551 20.09 -10.71 14.39
C VAL A 551 20.01 -11.77 15.48
N LEU A 552 20.74 -11.54 16.57
CA LEU A 552 20.73 -12.33 17.79
C LEU A 552 19.95 -11.58 18.88
N ARG A 553 18.91 -12.24 19.40
CA ARG A 553 18.07 -11.72 20.48
C ARG A 553 18.42 -12.43 21.79
N ARG A 554 18.94 -11.69 22.77
CA ARG A 554 19.23 -12.17 24.13
C ARG A 554 18.44 -11.32 25.14
N PRO A 555 17.09 -11.31 25.06
CA PRO A 555 16.28 -10.35 25.80
C PRO A 555 16.45 -10.51 27.30
N ARG A 556 16.56 -9.37 27.99
CA ARG A 556 16.49 -9.26 29.45
C ARG A 556 15.22 -8.51 29.83
N SER A 557 14.77 -8.66 31.07
CA SER A 557 13.57 -7.93 31.53
C SER A 557 13.84 -6.42 31.49
N LEU A 558 13.00 -5.67 30.78
CA LEU A 558 13.11 -4.21 30.69
C LEU A 558 12.96 -3.57 32.08
N VAL A 559 12.05 -4.08 32.91
CA VAL A 559 11.87 -3.61 34.30
C VAL A 559 13.15 -3.81 35.11
N TYR A 560 13.82 -4.95 34.92
CA TYR A 560 15.10 -5.22 35.56
C TYR A 560 16.18 -4.22 35.11
N LEU A 561 16.34 -4.01 33.81
CA LEU A 561 17.32 -3.05 33.28
C LEU A 561 17.03 -1.61 33.72
N GLN A 562 15.76 -1.18 33.70
CA GLN A 562 15.35 0.14 34.18
C GLN A 562 15.60 0.31 35.68
N SER A 563 15.36 -0.72 36.49
CA SER A 563 15.65 -0.66 37.93
C SER A 563 17.14 -0.45 38.22
N LEU A 564 18.02 -1.12 37.46
CA LEU A 564 19.47 -0.96 37.57
C LEU A 564 19.90 0.44 37.13
N LYS A 565 19.33 0.98 36.04
CA LYS A 565 19.58 2.34 35.57
C LYS A 565 19.27 3.37 36.66
N TRP A 566 18.09 3.27 37.27
CA TRP A 566 17.67 4.18 38.34
C TRP A 566 18.58 4.09 39.56
N MET A 567 19.02 2.88 39.93
CA MET A 567 19.97 2.68 41.02
C MET A 567 21.35 3.27 40.72
N ALA A 568 21.85 3.17 39.48
CA ALA A 568 23.12 3.74 39.07
C ALA A 568 23.09 5.28 39.13
N GLN A 569 22.07 5.90 38.53
CA GLN A 569 21.87 7.36 38.56
C GLN A 569 21.69 7.91 39.99
N ALA A 570 21.02 7.17 40.87
CA ALA A 570 20.86 7.57 42.26
C ALA A 570 22.20 7.54 43.03
N LYS A 571 23.10 6.60 42.71
CA LYS A 571 24.42 6.53 43.35
C LYS A 571 25.35 7.67 42.92
N GLU A 572 25.28 8.09 41.66
CA GLU A 572 26.06 9.23 41.16
C GLU A 572 25.60 10.56 41.75
N ARG A 573 24.30 10.77 41.95
CA ARG A 573 23.76 12.00 42.59
C ARG A 573 24.12 12.15 44.07
N VAL A 574 24.61 11.08 44.71
CA VAL A 574 24.97 11.04 46.14
C VAL A 574 26.49 11.13 46.35
N ARG A 575 27.29 11.03 45.28
CA ARG A 575 28.72 11.37 45.27
C ARG A 575 28.89 12.84 44.90
#